data_AF-A0A7J9X0C9-F1
#
_entry.id   AF-A0A7J9X0C9-F1
#
_cell.length_a   1.000
_cell.length_b   1.000
_cell.length_c   1.000
_cell.angle_alpha   90.00
_cell.angle_beta   90.00
_cell.angle_gamma   90.00
#
_symmetry.space_group_name_H-M   'P 1'
#
loop_
_entity.id
_entity.type
_entity.pdbx_description
1 polymer ?
#
loop_
_entity_poly.entity_id
_entity_poly.type
_entity_poly.pdbx_seq_one_letter_code
_entity_poly.pdbx_strand_id
1 'polypeptide(L)' 'MRKLRGEMHRRMLGNGYCARPVEMDCHFESICESCTFFVTTLEFRPTLRAQREDAARKGQVGRQKIFDGLLERLDNEVS' A
#
# COMPACT_ATOMS: atom_id res chain seq x y z
N MET A 1 10.18 -22.69 -7.09
CA MET A 1 9.72 -21.90 -8.27
C MET A 1 8.44 -21.08 -8.06
N ARG A 2 7.74 -21.15 -6.91
CA ARG A 2 6.47 -20.40 -6.71
C ARG A 2 6.68 -18.95 -6.23
N LYS A 3 7.77 -18.67 -5.50
CA LYS A 3 8.14 -17.32 -5.04
C LYS A 3 8.55 -16.39 -6.20
N LEU A 4 9.36 -16.89 -7.14
CA LEU A 4 9.90 -16.10 -8.26
C LEU A 4 8.80 -15.55 -9.20
N ARG A 5 7.69 -16.28 -9.36
CA ARG A 5 6.56 -15.86 -10.21
C ARG A 5 5.73 -14.72 -9.61
N GLY A 6 5.73 -14.56 -8.29
CA GLY A 6 5.05 -13.46 -7.59
C GLY A 6 5.87 -12.16 -7.56
N GLU A 7 7.20 -12.26 -7.67
CA GLU A 7 8.10 -11.10 -7.73
C GLU A 7 8.08 -10.41 -9.11
N MET A 8 7.73 -11.14 -10.16
CA MET A 8 7.86 -10.71 -11.56
C MET A 8 6.88 -9.61 -12.01
N HIS A 9 5.89 -9.23 -11.19
CA HIS A 9 4.86 -8.25 -11.56
C HIS A 9 4.62 -7.17 -10.51
N ARG A 10 5.64 -6.80 -9.71
CA ARG A 10 5.55 -5.65 -8.80
C ARG A 10 5.69 -4.35 -9.57
N ARG A 11 4.58 -3.76 -10.00
CA ARG A 11 4.57 -2.37 -10.50
C ARG A 11 4.78 -1.43 -9.31
N MET A 12 5.81 -0.58 -9.36
CA MET A 12 6.09 0.41 -8.34
C MET A 12 4.96 1.44 -8.24
N LEU A 13 4.57 1.77 -7.01
CA LEU A 13 3.58 2.79 -6.68
C LEU A 13 4.19 3.79 -5.68
N GLY A 14 3.48 4.87 -5.37
CA GLY A 14 3.97 5.91 -4.45
C GLY A 14 4.28 5.39 -3.03
N ASN A 15 3.50 4.40 -2.56
CA ASN A 15 3.57 3.89 -1.19
C ASN A 15 3.77 2.37 -1.11
N GLY A 16 4.18 1.72 -2.20
CA GLY A 16 4.27 0.27 -2.25
C GLY A 16 4.34 -0.29 -3.66
N TYR A 17 3.73 -1.47 -3.83
CA TYR A 17 3.73 -2.23 -5.07
C TYR A 17 2.33 -2.75 -5.39
N CYS A 18 2.02 -2.82 -6.67
CA CYS A 18 0.86 -3.56 -7.16
C CYS A 18 1.25 -5.03 -7.32
N ALA A 19 0.58 -5.93 -6.62
CA ALA A 19 0.70 -7.39 -6.78
C ALA A 19 -0.43 -7.97 -7.64
N ARG A 20 -1.11 -7.15 -8.45
CA ARG A 20 -2.16 -7.60 -9.35
C ARG A 20 -1.56 -8.48 -10.45
N PRO A 21 -2.10 -9.68 -10.70
CA PRO A 21 -1.76 -10.50 -11.86
C PRO A 21 -1.82 -9.71 -13.18
N VAL A 22 -0.92 -10.02 -14.10
CA VAL A 22 -0.76 -9.28 -15.37
C VAL A 22 -1.95 -9.47 -16.29
N GLU A 23 -2.67 -10.58 -16.12
CA GLU A 23 -3.86 -10.95 -16.90
C GLU A 23 -5.12 -10.18 -16.47
N MET A 24 -5.05 -9.41 -15.38
CA MET A 24 -6.16 -8.60 -14.88
C MET A 24 -5.94 -7.11 -15.12
N ASP A 25 -6.93 -6.48 -15.76
CA ASP A 25 -6.92 -5.04 -16.02
C ASP A 25 -7.16 -4.19 -14.75
N CYS A 26 -6.70 -2.94 -14.78
CA CYS A 26 -7.01 -1.92 -13.76
C CYS A 26 -8.09 -0.96 -14.26
N HIS A 27 -9.16 -0.78 -13.49
CA HIS A 27 -10.09 0.33 -13.74
C HIS A 27 -9.72 1.60 -12.97
N PHE A 28 -8.95 1.50 -11.89
CA PHE A 28 -8.63 2.63 -11.01
C PHE A 28 -7.15 2.65 -10.63
N GLU A 29 -6.32 3.38 -11.37
CA GLU A 29 -4.89 3.51 -11.07
C GLU A 29 -4.58 4.43 -9.86
N SER A 30 -5.55 5.22 -9.38
CA SER A 30 -5.31 6.31 -8.41
C SER A 30 -5.63 6.00 -6.94
N ILE A 31 -6.19 4.83 -6.62
CA ILE A 31 -6.66 4.48 -5.26
C ILE A 31 -5.96 3.25 -4.67
N CYS A 32 -4.73 3.00 -5.10
CA CYS A 32 -4.02 1.76 -4.82
C CYS A 32 -3.94 1.43 -3.32
N GLU A 33 -3.79 2.40 -2.41
CA GLU A 33 -3.69 2.16 -0.97
C GLU A 33 -4.95 1.52 -0.34
N SER A 34 -6.07 1.53 -1.06
CA SER A 34 -7.33 0.88 -0.69
C SER A 34 -7.61 -0.42 -1.48
N CYS A 35 -6.76 -0.75 -2.45
CA CYS A 35 -6.94 -1.91 -3.33
C CYS A 35 -6.47 -3.22 -2.67
N THR A 36 -7.17 -4.33 -2.94
CA THR A 36 -6.79 -5.66 -2.41
C THR A 36 -5.45 -6.18 -2.93
N PHE A 37 -4.99 -5.71 -4.08
CA PHE A 37 -3.71 -6.11 -4.67
C PHE A 37 -2.55 -5.22 -4.21
N PHE A 38 -2.80 -4.24 -3.34
CA PHE A 38 -1.77 -3.35 -2.85
C PHE A 38 -0.96 -4.00 -1.73
N VAL A 39 0.35 -3.97 -1.91
CA VAL A 39 1.33 -4.47 -0.96
C VAL A 39 2.26 -3.32 -0.60
N THR A 40 2.43 -3.07 0.69
CA THR A 40 3.45 -2.15 1.22
C THR A 40 4.49 -2.95 1.98
N THR A 41 5.64 -2.34 2.26
CA THR A 41 6.77 -2.93 2.97
C THR A 41 7.30 -1.91 3.98
N LEU A 42 8.22 -2.34 4.85
CA LEU A 42 8.81 -1.47 5.88
C LEU A 42 9.55 -0.26 5.32
N GLU A 43 10.05 -0.33 4.08
CA GLU A 43 10.73 0.80 3.42
C GLU A 43 9.81 2.03 3.26
N PHE A 44 8.50 1.80 3.12
CA PHE A 44 7.51 2.88 2.96
C PHE A 44 6.96 3.39 4.30
N ARG A 45 7.30 2.74 5.44
CA ARG A 45 6.76 3.11 6.75
C ARG A 45 6.96 4.60 7.12
N PRO A 46 8.14 5.23 6.87
CA PRO A 46 8.31 6.66 7.15
C PRO A 46 7.35 7.53 6.32
N THR A 47 7.20 7.23 5.03
CA THR A 47 6.29 7.94 4.12
C THR A 47 4.84 7.78 4.55
N LEU A 48 4.42 6.57 4.90
CA LEU A 48 3.05 6.28 5.39
C LEU A 48 2.73 7.06 6.67
N ARG A 49 3.68 7.15 7.62
CA ARG A 49 3.52 7.98 8.83
C ARG A 49 3.36 9.45 8.48
N ALA A 50 4.22 9.99 7.63
CA ALA A 50 4.14 11.40 7.21
C ALA A 50 2.82 11.73 6.51
N GLN A 51 2.32 10.84 5.64
CA GLN A 51 1.06 11.03 4.94
C GLN A 51 -0.16 10.88 5.86
N ARG A 52 -0.08 9.98 6.85
CA ARG A 52 -1.08 9.84 7.91
C ARG A 52 -1.18 11.11 8.75
N GLU A 53 -0.04 11.67 9.16
CA GLU A 53 0.01 12.92 9.90
C GLU A 53 -0.50 14.10 9.08
N ASP A 54 -0.15 14.18 7.80
CA ASP A 54 -0.69 15.20 6.90
C ASP A 54 -2.22 15.10 6.75
N ALA A 55 -2.74 13.89 6.60
CA ALA A 55 -4.18 13.65 6.57
C ALA A 55 -4.86 14.08 7.88
N ALA A 56 -4.25 13.77 9.03
CA ALA A 56 -4.75 14.20 10.34
C ALA A 56 -4.75 15.73 10.48
N ARG A 57 -3.65 16.41 10.12
CA ARG A 57 -3.56 17.89 10.15
C ARG A 57 -4.62 18.55 9.27
N LYS A 58 -4.96 17.93 8.14
CA LYS A 58 -5.96 18.44 7.18
C LYS A 58 -7.39 17.99 7.50
N GLY A 59 -7.62 17.23 8.58
CA GLY A 59 -8.94 16.69 8.92
C GLY A 59 -9.49 15.66 7.93
N GLN A 60 -8.63 15.03 7.13
CA GLN A 60 -9.02 14.06 6.10
C GLN A 60 -9.23 12.67 6.70
N VAL A 61 -10.32 12.48 7.46
CA VAL A 61 -10.59 11.27 8.25
C VAL A 61 -10.51 9.98 7.41
N GLY A 62 -11.07 9.97 6.20
CA GLY A 62 -11.02 8.79 5.32
C GLY A 62 -9.59 8.42 4.92
N ARG A 63 -8.79 9.41 4.52
CA ARG A 63 -7.37 9.22 4.14
C ARG A 63 -6.52 8.79 5.33
N GLN A 64 -6.78 9.37 6.50
CA GLN A 64 -6.11 8.97 7.75
C GLN A 64 -6.34 7.49 8.05
N LYS A 65 -7.59 7.02 7.99
CA LYS A 65 -7.94 5.61 8.25
C LYS A 65 -7.24 4.64 7.31
N ILE A 66 -7.07 5.00 6.04
CA ILE A 66 -6.34 4.18 5.07
C ILE A 66 -4.90 3.95 5.56
N PHE A 67 -4.21 5.02 5.96
CA PHE A 67 -2.83 4.90 6.42
C PHE A 67 -2.70 4.24 7.80
N ASP A 68 -3.64 4.47 8.71
CA ASP A 68 -3.69 3.77 9.99
C ASP A 68 -3.74 2.25 9.76
N GLY A 69 -4.63 1.76 8.88
CA GLY A 69 -4.74 0.32 8.57
C GLY A 69 -3.56 -0.25 7.78
N LEU A 70 -2.80 0.57 7.06
CA LEU A 70 -1.55 0.16 6.42
C LEU A 70 -0.41 0.00 7.43
N LEU A 71 -0.30 0.94 8.37
CA LEU A 71 0.72 0.91 9.42
C LEU A 71 0.46 -0.24 10.40
N GLU A 72 -0.80 -0.50 10.76
CA GLU A 72 -1.18 -1.62 11.63
C GLU A 72 -0.81 -2.98 11.01
N ARG A 73 -1.09 -3.17 9.71
CA ARG A 73 -0.68 -4.39 9.00
C ARG A 73 0.84 -4.58 8.99
N LEU A 74 1.60 -3.51 8.74
CA LEU A 74 3.06 -3.56 8.78
C LEU A 74 3.59 -3.91 10.18
N ASP A 75 2.98 -3.41 11.24
CA ASP A 75 3.39 -3.70 12.60
C ASP A 75 3.09 -5.16 12.99
N ASN A 76 1.99 -5.73 12.47
CA ASN A 76 1.62 -7.14 12.66
C ASN A 76 2.51 -8.11 11.86
N GLU A 77 3.03 -7.73 10.70
CA GLU A 77 3.95 -8.57 9.91
C GLU A 77 5.37 -8.69 10.51
N VAL A 78 5.73 -7.81 11.44
CA VAL A 78 7.04 -7.77 12.11
C VAL A 78 7.02 -8.44 13.49
N SER A 79 5.83 -8.74 14.03
CA SER A 79 5.63 -9.39 15.33
C SER A 79 5.73 -10.91 15.24
#